data_AF-A0A9D8E3D4-F1
#
_entry.id   AF-A0A9D8E3D4-F1
#
_cell.length_a   1.000
_cell.length_b   1.000
_cell.length_c   1.000
_cell.angle_alpha   90.00
_cell.angle_beta   90.00
_cell.angle_gamma   90.00
#
_symmetry.space_group_name_H-M   'P 1'
#
loop_
_entity.id
_entity.type
_entity.pdbx_description
1 polymer ?
#
loop_
_entity_poly.entity_id
_entity_poly.type
_entity_poly.pdbx_seq_one_letter_code
_entity_poly.pdbx_strand_id
1 'polypeptide(L)'
;MSAGAGEAAGLPAGVTLRPLAGGDDLAACLEVQQAVWGNDPRELVLPIVLEATLRAGGLLGGACDEAGRLLGFVYGMPAARDGRLAHWSHLLAVRPEARRLGLGLALKHWQRARLREQGVERAYWSYDPLLAGNAHLNLNLLGARVVEYVQEMYGGEVQGTAGSDRLIVEWVLVAPAGTAPAPPREVVGLETAALPEAGPIGVAVPGDFSALSAGDPVLAGRWRAATRRAFTHYLARGFCVAGFRRGDPPLYVLESGT
;
A
#
# COMPACT_ATOMS: atom_id res chain seq x y z
N MET A 1 2.69 -21.16 -25.66
CA MET A 1 1.66 -20.13 -25.93
C MET A 1 0.38 -20.57 -25.24
N SER A 2 0.00 -19.88 -24.16
CA SER A 2 -1.30 -19.99 -23.54
C SER A 2 -1.55 -18.66 -22.83
N ALA A 3 -2.12 -17.72 -23.57
CA ALA A 3 -2.81 -16.58 -22.97
C ALA A 3 -4.12 -17.13 -22.41
N GLY A 4 -4.33 -17.02 -21.09
CA GLY A 4 -5.54 -17.55 -20.48
C GLY A 4 -5.71 -17.17 -19.02
N ALA A 5 -6.87 -16.56 -18.76
CA ALA A 5 -7.56 -16.37 -17.48
C ALA A 5 -7.10 -15.23 -16.57
N GLY A 6 -7.75 -14.09 -16.81
CA GLY A 6 -7.77 -12.92 -15.96
C GLY A 6 -8.13 -11.67 -16.75
N GLU A 7 -9.22 -11.69 -17.53
CA GLU A 7 -9.80 -10.44 -18.04
C GLU A 7 -10.18 -9.58 -16.83
N ALA A 8 -9.29 -8.65 -16.49
CA ALA A 8 -9.54 -7.64 -15.49
C ALA A 8 -10.61 -6.71 -16.06
N ALA A 9 -11.87 -6.93 -15.68
CA ALA A 9 -12.92 -5.95 -15.90
C ALA A 9 -12.43 -4.57 -15.42
N GLY A 10 -12.35 -3.60 -16.34
CA GLY A 10 -12.03 -2.20 -16.02
C GLY A 10 -10.61 -1.71 -16.35
N LEU A 11 -9.78 -2.45 -17.11
CA LEU A 11 -8.57 -1.87 -17.69
C LEU A 11 -8.92 -0.91 -18.85
N PRO A 12 -8.16 0.19 -19.03
CA PRO A 12 -8.29 1.03 -20.23
C PRO A 12 -8.03 0.22 -21.50
N ALA A 13 -8.69 0.60 -22.60
CA ALA A 13 -8.41 0.03 -23.91
C ALA A 13 -6.93 0.16 -24.26
N GLY A 14 -6.35 -0.89 -24.85
CA GLY A 14 -4.94 -0.93 -25.23
C GLY A 14 -3.95 -1.22 -24.09
N VAL A 15 -4.41 -1.40 -22.85
CA VAL A 15 -3.54 -1.75 -21.72
C VAL A 15 -3.54 -3.26 -21.47
N THR A 16 -2.35 -3.85 -21.35
CA THR A 16 -2.15 -5.27 -21.04
C THR A 16 -1.37 -5.47 -19.75
N LEU A 17 -1.74 -6.51 -18.98
CA LEU A 17 -0.98 -6.93 -17.80
C LEU A 17 -0.14 -8.17 -18.14
N ARG A 18 1.16 -8.12 -17.87
CA ARG A 18 2.08 -9.23 -18.14
C ARG A 18 3.17 -9.37 -17.05
N PRO A 19 3.76 -10.58 -16.91
CA PRO A 19 5.03 -10.71 -16.20
C PRO A 19 6.11 -9.82 -16.84
N LEU A 20 7.00 -9.27 -16.02
CA LEU A 20 8.17 -8.53 -16.45
C LEU A 20 9.43 -9.35 -16.15
N ALA A 21 10.34 -9.45 -17.12
CA ALA A 21 11.60 -10.17 -16.98
C ALA A 21 12.64 -9.70 -18.01
N GLY A 22 13.93 -9.86 -17.69
CA GLY A 22 15.01 -9.49 -18.59
C GLY A 22 15.37 -8.01 -18.53
N GLY A 23 16.55 -7.66 -19.07
CA GLY A 23 17.20 -6.36 -18.87
C GLY A 23 16.31 -5.14 -19.17
N ASP A 24 15.61 -5.15 -20.31
CA ASP A 24 14.79 -4.02 -20.75
C ASP A 24 13.61 -3.74 -19.81
N ASP A 25 12.93 -4.79 -19.35
CA ASP A 25 11.83 -4.68 -18.40
C ASP A 25 12.30 -4.17 -17.03
N LEU A 26 13.45 -4.65 -16.56
CA LEU A 26 14.01 -4.25 -15.28
C LEU A 26 14.50 -2.79 -15.32
N ALA A 27 15.08 -2.36 -16.44
CA ALA A 27 15.42 -0.97 -16.68
C ALA A 27 14.17 -0.07 -16.73
N ALA A 28 13.12 -0.50 -17.44
CA ALA A 28 11.85 0.22 -17.48
C ALA A 28 11.20 0.35 -16.09
N CYS A 29 11.34 -0.67 -15.22
CA CYS A 29 10.90 -0.57 -13.83
C CYS A 29 11.65 0.54 -13.10
N LEU A 30 12.97 0.65 -13.24
CA LEU A 30 13.76 1.73 -12.64
C LEU A 30 13.30 3.11 -13.13
N GLU A 31 13.03 3.27 -14.43
CA GLU A 31 12.51 4.54 -14.97
C GLU A 31 11.14 4.90 -14.39
N VAL A 32 10.25 3.92 -14.19
CA VAL A 32 8.95 4.15 -13.54
C VAL A 32 9.16 4.56 -12.08
N GLN A 33 10.07 3.92 -11.36
CA GLN A 33 10.40 4.30 -9.97
C GLN A 33 10.89 5.75 -9.93
N GLN A 34 11.80 6.13 -10.81
CA GLN A 34 12.33 7.49 -10.88
C GLN A 34 11.26 8.54 -11.20
N ALA A 35 10.33 8.22 -12.10
CA ALA A 35 9.20 9.09 -12.41
C ALA A 35 8.20 9.24 -11.25
N VAL A 36 8.16 8.30 -10.31
CA VAL A 36 7.19 8.27 -9.21
C VAL A 36 7.79 8.78 -7.89
N TRP A 37 9.02 8.40 -7.57
CA TRP A 37 9.69 8.66 -6.29
C TRP A 37 10.97 9.49 -6.42
N GLY A 38 11.38 9.86 -7.64
CA GLY A 38 12.62 10.61 -7.86
C GLY A 38 13.87 9.73 -7.89
N ASN A 39 15.04 10.37 -7.78
CA ASN A 39 16.33 9.74 -8.10
C ASN A 39 17.18 9.40 -6.88
N ASP A 40 16.61 9.42 -5.67
CA ASP A 40 17.36 9.02 -4.48
C ASP A 40 17.62 7.51 -4.50
N PRO A 41 18.89 7.05 -4.62
CA PRO A 41 19.20 5.62 -4.71
C PRO A 41 18.79 4.82 -3.48
N ARG A 42 18.52 5.47 -2.34
CA ARG A 42 18.04 4.81 -1.11
C ARG A 42 16.57 4.39 -1.20
N GLU A 43 15.81 4.99 -2.12
CA GLU A 43 14.38 4.73 -2.31
C GLU A 43 14.08 3.90 -3.57
N LEU A 44 15.13 3.49 -4.29
CA LEU A 44 15.01 2.75 -5.55
C LEU A 44 15.49 1.30 -5.39
N VAL A 45 14.76 0.37 -5.99
CA VAL A 45 15.19 -1.02 -6.14
C VAL A 45 15.88 -1.17 -7.49
N LEU A 46 17.18 -1.49 -7.44
CA LEU A 46 18.01 -1.64 -8.62
C LEU A 46 17.64 -2.89 -9.44
N PRO A 47 17.80 -2.86 -10.78
CA PRO A 47 17.53 -4.00 -11.66
C PRO A 47 18.16 -5.33 -11.20
N ILE A 48 19.38 -5.28 -10.66
CA ILE A 48 20.07 -6.48 -10.16
C ILE A 48 19.33 -7.16 -8.99
N VAL A 49 18.68 -6.38 -8.12
CA VAL A 49 17.89 -6.90 -6.99
C VAL A 49 16.57 -7.47 -7.48
N LEU A 50 15.95 -6.83 -8.48
CA LEU A 50 14.75 -7.35 -9.14
C LEU A 50 15.04 -8.73 -9.76
N GLU A 51 16.12 -8.86 -10.53
CA GLU A 51 16.54 -10.13 -11.15
C GLU A 51 16.79 -11.20 -10.08
N ALA A 52 17.58 -10.89 -9.04
CA ALA A 52 17.87 -11.83 -7.96
C ALA A 52 16.59 -12.32 -7.27
N THR A 53 15.64 -11.42 -7.06
CA THR A 53 14.36 -11.74 -6.41
C THR A 53 13.47 -12.62 -7.29
N LEU A 54 13.45 -12.39 -8.61
CA LEU A 54 12.73 -13.26 -9.54
C LEU A 54 13.31 -14.68 -9.52
N ARG A 55 14.63 -14.83 -9.46
CA ARG A 55 15.29 -16.14 -9.30
C ARG A 55 14.96 -16.84 -7.99
N ALA A 56 14.68 -16.07 -6.94
CA ALA A 56 14.27 -16.59 -5.64
C ALA A 56 12.78 -16.98 -5.56
N GLY A 57 12.01 -16.82 -6.64
CA GLY A 57 10.57 -17.08 -6.63
C GLY A 57 9.70 -15.87 -6.30
N GLY A 58 10.28 -14.67 -6.37
CA GLY A 58 9.52 -13.42 -6.31
C GLY A 58 8.70 -13.17 -7.57
N LEU A 59 8.05 -12.01 -7.59
CA LEU A 59 7.10 -11.66 -8.65
C LEU A 59 7.27 -10.22 -9.07
N LEU A 60 7.25 -10.01 -10.39
CA LEU A 60 7.26 -8.71 -11.04
C LEU A 60 6.26 -8.73 -12.19
N GLY A 61 5.29 -7.81 -12.16
CA GLY A 61 4.27 -7.66 -13.20
C GLY A 61 4.08 -6.21 -13.60
N GLY A 62 3.73 -5.99 -14.85
CA GLY A 62 3.61 -4.65 -15.44
C GLY A 62 2.31 -4.44 -16.18
N ALA A 63 1.88 -3.19 -16.22
CA ALA A 63 0.83 -2.67 -17.09
C ALA A 63 1.50 -1.93 -18.25
N CYS A 64 1.32 -2.43 -19.47
CA CYS A 64 1.91 -1.88 -20.69
C CYS A 64 0.83 -1.35 -21.62
N ASP A 65 1.10 -0.24 -22.31
CA ASP A 65 0.26 0.22 -23.43
C ASP A 65 0.52 -0.59 -24.72
N GLU A 66 -0.20 -0.26 -25.79
CA GLU A 66 -0.12 -0.94 -27.10
C GLU A 66 1.28 -0.86 -27.73
N ALA A 67 2.05 0.19 -27.41
CA ALA A 67 3.42 0.36 -27.87
C ALA A 67 4.43 -0.40 -27.00
N GLY A 68 3.98 -1.09 -25.95
CA GLY A 68 4.82 -1.83 -25.02
C GLY A 68 5.45 -0.98 -23.92
N ARG A 69 5.12 0.31 -23.81
CA ARG A 69 5.66 1.19 -22.76
C ARG A 69 5.08 0.80 -21.41
N LEU A 70 5.95 0.66 -20.42
CA LEU A 70 5.55 0.36 -19.04
C LEU A 70 4.91 1.59 -18.38
N LEU A 71 3.62 1.49 -18.06
CA LEU A 71 2.82 2.52 -17.38
C LEU A 71 2.84 2.38 -15.85
N GLY A 72 3.04 1.17 -15.36
CA GLY A 72 3.12 0.87 -13.94
C GLY A 72 3.48 -0.58 -13.68
N PHE A 73 3.95 -0.89 -12.48
CA PHE A 73 4.35 -2.25 -12.11
C PHE A 73 4.06 -2.56 -10.64
N VAL A 74 4.02 -3.86 -10.34
CA VAL A 74 3.96 -4.42 -8.99
C VAL A 74 5.11 -5.39 -8.81
N TYR A 75 5.80 -5.28 -7.68
CA TYR A 75 6.96 -6.08 -7.32
C TYR A 75 6.82 -6.61 -5.90
N GLY A 76 7.22 -7.86 -5.69
CA GLY A 76 7.38 -8.41 -4.37
C GLY A 76 8.26 -9.65 -4.33
N MET A 77 8.60 -10.06 -3.12
CA MET A 77 9.58 -11.09 -2.83
C MET A 77 8.99 -12.20 -1.95
N PRO A 78 9.52 -13.44 -2.01
CA PRO A 78 9.16 -14.47 -1.05
C PRO A 78 9.47 -13.99 0.37
N ALA A 79 8.62 -14.36 1.31
CA ALA A 79 8.78 -14.01 2.71
C ALA A 79 8.37 -15.19 3.61
N ALA A 80 8.71 -15.08 4.89
CA ALA A 80 8.14 -15.91 5.93
C ALA A 80 7.73 -15.01 7.10
N ARG A 81 6.58 -15.30 7.70
CA ARG A 81 6.11 -14.64 8.93
C ARG A 81 5.50 -15.70 9.84
N ASP A 82 5.87 -15.69 11.11
CA ASP A 82 5.41 -16.64 12.12
C ASP A 82 5.59 -18.11 11.70
N GLY A 83 6.73 -18.42 11.05
CA GLY A 83 7.06 -19.76 10.56
C GLY A 83 6.27 -20.22 9.33
N ARG A 84 5.44 -19.36 8.73
CA ARG A 84 4.64 -19.67 7.53
C ARG A 84 5.18 -18.92 6.33
N LEU A 85 5.17 -19.59 5.17
CA LEU A 85 5.48 -18.96 3.89
C LEU A 85 4.45 -17.87 3.58
N ALA A 86 4.96 -16.77 3.04
CA ALA A 86 4.18 -15.59 2.68
C ALA A 86 4.85 -14.86 1.50
N HIS A 87 4.26 -13.74 1.11
CA HIS A 87 4.86 -12.84 0.12
C HIS A 87 4.94 -11.42 0.67
N TRP A 88 6.06 -10.74 0.45
CA TRP A 88 6.20 -9.32 0.76
C TRP A 88 6.02 -8.49 -0.52
N SER A 89 4.87 -7.82 -0.65
CA SER A 89 4.56 -6.97 -1.81
C SER A 89 5.20 -5.59 -1.65
N HIS A 90 6.45 -5.45 -2.08
CA HIS A 90 7.27 -4.28 -1.79
C HIS A 90 6.87 -3.00 -2.55
N LEU A 91 6.72 -3.06 -3.87
CA LEU A 91 6.48 -1.86 -4.70
C LEU A 91 5.19 -1.97 -5.49
N LEU A 92 4.46 -0.86 -5.57
CA LEU A 92 3.39 -0.64 -6.52
C LEU A 92 3.53 0.78 -7.06
N ALA A 93 3.95 0.91 -8.32
CA ALA A 93 4.22 2.19 -8.94
C ALA A 93 3.37 2.37 -10.20
N VAL A 94 2.79 3.55 -10.38
CA VAL A 94 2.06 3.94 -11.58
C VAL A 94 2.52 5.35 -11.97
N ARG A 95 2.94 5.51 -13.22
CA ARG A 95 3.41 6.78 -13.77
C ARG A 95 2.34 7.88 -13.58
N PRO A 96 2.72 9.13 -13.29
CA PRO A 96 1.77 10.22 -13.02
C PRO A 96 0.67 10.37 -14.07
N GLU A 97 1.00 10.28 -15.34
CA GLU A 97 0.08 10.41 -16.48
C GLU A 97 -0.90 9.24 -16.63
N ALA A 98 -0.61 8.08 -16.01
CA ALA A 98 -1.43 6.88 -16.04
C ALA A 98 -2.20 6.64 -14.72
N ARG A 99 -2.12 7.59 -13.76
CA ARG A 99 -2.87 7.52 -12.51
C ARG A 99 -4.37 7.67 -12.78
N ARG A 100 -5.19 7.19 -11.83
CA ARG A 100 -6.67 7.21 -11.90
C ARG A 100 -7.27 6.35 -13.03
N LEU A 101 -6.46 5.58 -13.76
CA LEU A 101 -6.89 4.59 -14.74
C LEU A 101 -7.13 3.19 -14.14
N GLY A 102 -7.20 3.06 -12.81
CA GLY A 102 -7.41 1.77 -12.14
C GLY A 102 -6.20 0.81 -12.14
N LEU A 103 -5.07 1.18 -12.74
CA LEU A 103 -3.91 0.28 -12.93
C LEU A 103 -3.35 -0.30 -11.62
N GLY A 104 -3.29 0.49 -10.55
CA GLY A 104 -2.78 -0.01 -9.27
C GLY A 104 -3.61 -1.15 -8.68
N LEU A 105 -4.94 -1.06 -8.78
CA LEU A 105 -5.86 -2.11 -8.35
C LEU A 105 -5.75 -3.34 -9.26
N ALA A 106 -5.70 -3.12 -10.58
CA ALA A 106 -5.56 -4.20 -11.56
C ALA A 106 -4.25 -4.98 -11.38
N LEU A 107 -3.13 -4.28 -11.15
CA LEU A 107 -1.83 -4.89 -10.83
C LEU A 107 -1.88 -5.71 -9.54
N LYS A 108 -2.54 -5.23 -8.50
CA LYS A 108 -2.72 -5.99 -7.25
C LYS A 108 -3.57 -7.24 -7.43
N HIS A 109 -4.64 -7.18 -8.22
CA HIS A 109 -5.42 -8.38 -8.56
C HIS A 109 -4.61 -9.38 -9.40
N TRP A 110 -3.82 -8.89 -10.36
CA TRP A 110 -2.89 -9.73 -11.11
C TRP A 110 -1.87 -10.40 -10.19
N GLN A 111 -1.28 -9.65 -9.26
CA GLN A 111 -0.37 -10.19 -8.25
C GLN A 111 -1.06 -11.27 -7.40
N ARG A 112 -2.28 -11.04 -6.92
CA ARG A 112 -3.06 -12.05 -6.18
C ARG A 112 -3.29 -13.32 -6.99
N ALA A 113 -3.65 -13.22 -8.26
CA ALA A 113 -3.87 -14.40 -9.11
C ALA A 113 -2.60 -15.24 -9.25
N ARG A 114 -1.46 -14.61 -9.55
CA ARG A 114 -0.16 -15.29 -9.69
C ARG A 114 0.35 -15.88 -8.38
N LEU A 115 0.18 -15.17 -7.26
CA LEU A 115 0.57 -15.69 -5.94
C LEU A 115 -0.25 -16.93 -5.55
N ARG A 116 -1.54 -16.95 -5.89
CA ARG A 116 -2.39 -18.13 -5.64
C ARG A 116 -1.97 -19.34 -6.48
N GLU A 117 -1.53 -19.13 -7.72
CA GLU A 117 -0.96 -20.20 -8.56
C GLU A 117 0.33 -20.79 -7.95
N GLN A 118 1.08 -19.99 -7.18
CA GLN A 118 2.26 -20.43 -6.44
C GLN A 118 1.93 -21.04 -5.06
N GLY A 119 0.65 -21.20 -4.71
CA GLY A 119 0.24 -21.72 -3.40
C GLY A 119 0.44 -20.74 -2.24
N VAL A 120 0.67 -19.45 -2.51
CA VAL A 120 0.80 -18.43 -1.48
C VAL A 120 -0.59 -18.03 -0.97
N GLU A 121 -0.79 -18.14 0.34
CA GLU A 121 -2.07 -17.81 0.99
C GLU A 121 -2.13 -16.36 1.47
N ARG A 122 -0.97 -15.75 1.76
CA ARG A 122 -0.87 -14.46 2.44
C ARG A 122 0.20 -13.57 1.84
N ALA A 123 -0.13 -12.30 1.67
CA ALA A 123 0.82 -11.26 1.33
C ALA A 123 0.84 -10.16 2.41
N TYR A 124 2.00 -9.57 2.63
CA TYR A 124 2.21 -8.45 3.54
C TYR A 124 2.85 -7.28 2.81
N TRP A 125 2.56 -6.05 3.25
CA TRP A 125 3.31 -4.86 2.85
C TRP A 125 3.08 -3.73 3.83
N SER A 126 3.95 -2.73 3.76
CA SER A 126 3.82 -1.49 4.51
C SER A 126 3.20 -0.38 3.65
N TYR A 127 2.47 0.55 4.26
CA TYR A 127 2.17 1.84 3.65
C TYR A 127 2.13 2.96 4.70
N ASP A 128 2.26 4.20 4.25
CA ASP A 128 2.18 5.37 5.12
C ASP A 128 0.73 5.61 5.58
N PRO A 129 0.43 5.64 6.90
CA PRO A 129 -0.91 5.88 7.41
C PRO A 129 -1.50 7.23 6.99
N LEU A 130 -0.68 8.24 6.68
CA LEU A 130 -1.16 9.57 6.30
C LEU A 130 -1.56 9.66 4.82
N LEU A 131 -1.25 8.65 4.00
CA LEU A 131 -1.65 8.60 2.59
C LEU A 131 -3.04 7.97 2.44
N ALA A 132 -4.08 8.81 2.52
CA ALA A 132 -5.50 8.41 2.42
C ALA A 132 -5.83 7.56 1.17
N GLY A 133 -5.18 7.84 0.03
CA GLY A 133 -5.34 7.03 -1.19
C GLY A 133 -4.88 5.58 -1.01
N ASN A 134 -3.77 5.37 -0.31
CA ASN A 134 -3.26 4.03 -0.01
C ASN A 134 -4.16 3.32 1.01
N ALA A 135 -4.65 4.04 2.02
CA ALA A 135 -5.62 3.50 2.98
C ALA A 135 -6.88 2.98 2.28
N HIS A 136 -7.44 3.78 1.38
CA HIS A 136 -8.61 3.39 0.60
C HIS A 136 -8.36 2.16 -0.28
N LEU A 137 -7.24 2.14 -1.01
CA LEU A 137 -6.85 0.99 -1.82
C LEU A 137 -6.70 -0.28 -0.97
N ASN A 138 -5.90 -0.21 0.09
CA ASN A 138 -5.54 -1.37 0.89
C ASN A 138 -6.75 -1.91 1.67
N LEU A 139 -7.51 -1.05 2.34
CA LEU A 139 -8.57 -1.48 3.25
C LEU A 139 -9.91 -1.69 2.53
N ASN A 140 -10.32 -0.77 1.66
CA ASN A 140 -11.66 -0.83 1.07
C ASN A 140 -11.71 -1.62 -0.23
N LEU A 141 -10.69 -1.50 -1.09
CA LEU A 141 -10.70 -2.14 -2.42
C LEU A 141 -10.08 -3.54 -2.37
N LEU A 142 -8.98 -3.72 -1.62
CA LEU A 142 -8.30 -5.01 -1.51
C LEU A 142 -8.82 -5.84 -0.32
N GLY A 143 -9.34 -5.21 0.73
CA GLY A 143 -9.75 -5.91 1.96
C GLY A 143 -8.56 -6.40 2.79
N ALA A 144 -7.40 -5.75 2.68
CA ALA A 144 -6.26 -6.03 3.54
C ALA A 144 -6.55 -5.54 4.97
N ARG A 145 -5.98 -6.21 5.96
CA ARG A 145 -6.13 -5.88 7.39
C ARG A 145 -4.83 -5.32 7.93
N VAL A 146 -4.92 -4.24 8.70
CA VAL A 146 -3.77 -3.75 9.48
C VAL A 146 -3.43 -4.77 10.55
N VAL A 147 -2.15 -5.15 10.62
CA VAL A 147 -1.62 -6.08 11.63
C VAL A 147 -0.59 -5.44 12.55
N GLU A 148 0.00 -4.31 12.16
CA GLU A 148 1.06 -3.67 12.93
C GLU A 148 1.20 -2.18 12.57
N TYR A 149 1.53 -1.37 13.57
CA TYR A 149 2.03 -0.01 13.38
C TYR A 149 3.52 0.02 13.74
N VAL A 150 4.36 0.39 12.78
CA VAL A 150 5.81 0.49 12.95
C VAL A 150 6.19 1.96 12.96
N GLN A 151 6.73 2.42 14.08
CA GLN A 151 7.31 3.75 14.20
C GLN A 151 8.68 3.78 13.52
N GLU A 152 8.93 4.81 12.72
CA GLU A 152 10.21 5.04 12.02
C GLU A 152 10.79 3.79 11.35
N MET A 153 9.97 3.10 10.54
CA MET A 153 10.34 1.81 9.94
C MET A 153 11.67 1.85 9.16
N TYR A 154 12.03 3.01 8.60
CA TYR A 154 13.25 3.17 7.81
C TYR A 154 14.30 4.06 8.49
N GLY A 155 14.11 4.43 9.77
CA GLY A 155 15.11 5.16 10.58
C GLY A 155 15.35 6.61 10.16
N GLY A 156 14.49 7.19 9.33
CA GLY A 156 14.60 8.57 8.84
C GLY A 156 13.38 8.99 8.02
N GLU A 157 13.42 10.21 7.48
CA GLU A 157 12.37 10.65 6.56
C GLU A 157 12.48 9.94 5.21
N VAL A 158 11.36 9.37 4.75
CA VAL A 158 11.19 8.98 3.34
C VAL A 158 10.64 10.20 2.60
N GLN A 159 11.09 10.44 1.38
CA GLN A 159 10.82 11.68 0.66
C GLN A 159 9.33 12.06 0.67
N GLY A 160 9.03 13.27 1.19
CA GLY A 160 7.68 13.83 1.22
C GLY A 160 6.73 13.17 2.22
N THR A 161 7.27 12.48 3.24
CA THR A 161 6.46 11.80 4.25
C THR A 161 6.63 12.32 5.68
N ALA A 162 7.55 13.27 5.97
CA ALA A 162 7.76 13.79 7.32
C ALA A 162 7.91 12.66 8.38
N GLY A 163 8.78 11.69 8.09
CA GLY A 163 9.06 10.51 8.92
C GLY A 163 8.64 9.19 8.26
N SER A 164 9.08 8.06 8.81
CA SER A 164 8.90 6.74 8.17
C SER A 164 7.94 5.79 8.89
N ASP A 165 6.94 6.32 9.60
CA ASP A 165 5.92 5.48 10.21
C ASP A 165 5.13 4.71 9.15
N ARG A 166 4.84 3.44 9.43
CA ARG A 166 4.14 2.55 8.51
C ARG A 166 3.09 1.71 9.22
N LEU A 167 1.97 1.50 8.53
CA LEU A 167 1.06 0.40 8.81
C LEU A 167 1.52 -0.81 7.99
N ILE A 168 1.74 -1.95 8.64
CA ILE A 168 1.86 -3.22 7.95
C ILE A 168 0.46 -3.82 7.83
N VAL A 169 0.12 -4.24 6.62
CA VAL A 169 -1.13 -4.94 6.32
C VAL A 169 -0.88 -6.37 5.90
N GLU A 170 -1.82 -7.23 6.24
CA GLU A 170 -1.97 -8.60 5.76
C GLU A 170 -3.09 -8.66 4.73
N TRP A 171 -2.86 -9.37 3.63
CA TRP A 171 -3.86 -9.69 2.65
C TRP A 171 -3.98 -11.19 2.49
N VAL A 172 -5.09 -11.73 2.98
CA VAL A 172 -5.44 -13.15 2.82
C VAL A 172 -5.98 -13.36 1.41
N LEU A 173 -5.21 -14.03 0.56
CA LEU A 173 -5.46 -14.13 -0.88
C LEU A 173 -6.63 -15.06 -1.23
N VAL A 174 -7.15 -15.79 -0.25
CA VAL A 174 -8.28 -16.73 -0.40
C VAL A 174 -9.56 -16.25 0.30
N ALA A 175 -9.50 -15.18 1.08
CA ALA A 175 -10.65 -14.68 1.83
C ALA A 175 -11.59 -13.84 0.95
N PRO A 176 -12.91 -13.83 1.27
CA PRO A 176 -13.85 -12.86 0.72
C PRO A 176 -13.53 -11.44 1.23
N ALA A 177 -14.08 -10.44 0.55
CA ALA A 177 -13.97 -9.05 0.99
C ALA A 177 -14.61 -8.87 2.37
N GLY A 178 -13.99 -8.05 3.22
CA GLY A 178 -14.50 -7.74 4.55
C GLY A 178 -15.80 -6.94 4.52
N THR A 179 -16.47 -6.87 5.68
CA THR A 179 -17.64 -6.03 5.89
C THR A 179 -17.22 -4.56 6.07
N ALA A 180 -18.10 -3.63 5.68
CA ALA A 180 -17.86 -2.21 5.91
C ALA A 180 -17.83 -1.89 7.43
N PRO A 181 -16.95 -0.99 7.89
CA PRO A 181 -16.86 -0.64 9.30
C PRO A 181 -18.10 0.15 9.76
N ALA A 182 -18.42 0.03 11.06
CA ALA A 182 -19.42 0.90 11.68
C ALA A 182 -19.01 2.38 11.55
N PRO A 183 -19.95 3.34 11.55
CA PRO A 183 -19.58 4.74 11.66
C PRO A 183 -18.86 4.99 12.99
N PRO A 184 -17.78 5.79 13.00
CA PRO A 184 -17.12 6.15 14.25
C PRO A 184 -18.08 6.92 15.14
N ARG A 185 -18.02 6.67 16.45
CA ARG A 185 -18.75 7.47 17.45
C ARG A 185 -17.98 8.72 17.83
N GLU A 186 -16.66 8.59 17.89
CA GLU A 186 -15.74 9.67 18.23
C GLU A 186 -14.66 9.78 17.17
N VAL A 187 -14.17 10.99 16.92
CA VAL A 187 -13.11 11.25 15.94
C VAL A 187 -11.95 11.95 16.63
N VAL A 188 -10.76 11.39 16.48
CA VAL A 188 -9.50 11.95 16.95
C VAL A 188 -8.67 12.44 15.76
N GLY A 189 -7.89 13.49 15.97
CA GLY A 189 -7.03 14.10 14.95
C GLY A 189 -5.97 15.01 15.58
N LEU A 190 -5.52 16.00 14.80
CA LEU A 190 -4.39 16.86 15.15
C LEU A 190 -4.51 17.55 16.52
N GLU A 191 -5.69 18.05 16.86
CA GLU A 191 -5.94 18.88 18.05
C GLU A 191 -6.59 18.10 19.21
N THR A 192 -6.63 16.77 19.12
CA THR A 192 -7.30 15.96 20.14
C THR A 192 -6.48 15.86 21.42
N ALA A 193 -6.92 16.58 22.46
CA ALA A 193 -6.26 16.61 23.76
C ALA A 193 -6.27 15.22 24.46
N ALA A 194 -7.43 14.61 24.64
CA ALA A 194 -7.58 13.30 25.28
C ALA A 194 -8.10 12.26 24.26
N LEU A 195 -7.50 11.07 24.26
CA LEU A 195 -7.96 9.97 23.43
C LEU A 195 -9.13 9.25 24.14
N PRO A 196 -10.29 9.09 23.48
CA PRO A 196 -11.42 8.35 24.02
C PRO A 196 -11.08 6.91 24.37
N GLU A 197 -11.75 6.36 25.39
CA GLU A 197 -11.47 4.99 25.85
C GLU A 197 -12.30 3.92 25.13
N ALA A 198 -13.45 4.30 24.53
CA ALA A 198 -14.43 3.34 24.05
C ALA A 198 -15.14 3.78 22.76
N GLY A 199 -15.68 2.78 22.06
CA GLY A 199 -16.46 2.91 20.84
C GLY A 199 -15.66 2.58 19.58
N PRO A 200 -16.32 2.58 18.41
CA PRO A 200 -15.59 2.74 17.16
C PRO A 200 -14.98 4.15 17.11
N ILE A 201 -13.64 4.24 17.03
CA ILE A 201 -12.88 5.48 17.01
C ILE A 201 -12.46 5.81 15.58
N GLY A 202 -12.75 7.02 15.13
CA GLY A 202 -12.24 7.59 13.90
C GLY A 202 -10.87 8.22 14.11
N VAL A 203 -9.82 7.78 13.41
CA VAL A 203 -8.53 8.48 13.38
C VAL A 203 -8.45 9.25 12.07
N ALA A 204 -8.66 10.57 12.15
CA ALA A 204 -8.61 11.46 10.99
C ALA A 204 -7.18 11.60 10.45
N VAL A 205 -7.07 11.74 9.13
CA VAL A 205 -5.81 12.05 8.44
C VAL A 205 -6.04 13.15 7.41
N PRO A 206 -4.99 13.83 6.92
CA PRO A 206 -5.13 14.83 5.87
C PRO A 206 -5.69 14.24 4.56
N GLY A 207 -6.46 15.06 3.82
CA GLY A 207 -6.95 14.68 2.49
C GLY A 207 -5.82 14.49 1.47
N ASP A 208 -4.87 15.44 1.43
CA ASP A 208 -3.68 15.39 0.59
C ASP A 208 -2.42 15.64 1.43
N PHE A 209 -1.94 14.57 2.08
CA PHE A 209 -0.75 14.67 2.92
C PHE A 209 0.53 14.98 2.12
N SER A 210 0.62 14.56 0.85
CA SER A 210 1.78 14.85 0.02
C SER A 210 1.89 16.35 -0.28
N ALA A 211 0.78 17.00 -0.66
CA ALA A 211 0.76 18.45 -0.84
C ALA A 211 1.03 19.19 0.49
N LEU A 212 0.43 18.72 1.59
CA LEU A 212 0.65 19.30 2.93
C LEU A 212 2.12 19.18 3.35
N SER A 213 2.75 18.02 3.18
CA SER A 213 4.16 17.81 3.54
C SER A 213 5.11 18.67 2.73
N ALA A 214 4.78 18.99 1.48
CA ALA A 214 5.57 19.89 0.65
C ALA A 214 5.39 21.37 1.02
N GLY A 215 4.18 21.77 1.42
CA GLY A 215 3.84 23.17 1.71
C GLY A 215 4.10 23.60 3.16
N ASP A 216 3.89 22.70 4.13
CA ASP A 216 4.05 22.96 5.57
C ASP A 216 4.61 21.72 6.30
N PRO A 217 5.95 21.56 6.31
CA PRO A 217 6.61 20.43 6.99
C PRO A 217 6.35 20.39 8.51
N VAL A 218 6.12 21.55 9.14
CA VAL A 218 5.83 21.62 10.57
C VAL A 218 4.47 21.02 10.86
N LEU A 219 3.44 21.41 10.10
CA LEU A 219 2.11 20.83 10.19
C LEU A 219 2.13 19.34 9.85
N ALA A 220 2.94 18.92 8.86
CA ALA A 220 3.10 17.51 8.52
C ALA A 220 3.65 16.69 9.70
N GLY A 221 4.67 17.20 10.38
CA GLY A 221 5.22 16.60 11.60
C GLY A 221 4.20 16.49 12.73
N ARG A 222 3.34 17.51 12.91
CA ARG A 222 2.25 17.45 13.90
C ARG A 222 1.24 16.36 13.56
N TRP A 223 0.85 16.23 12.29
CA TRP A 223 -0.04 15.14 11.84
C TRP A 223 0.58 13.75 12.05
N ARG A 224 1.87 13.60 11.76
CA ARG A 224 2.62 12.37 12.06
C ARG A 224 2.59 12.04 13.54
N ALA A 225 2.87 13.00 14.40
CA ALA A 225 2.87 12.81 15.85
C ALA A 225 1.47 12.44 16.40
N ALA A 226 0.42 13.13 15.95
CA ALA A 226 -0.96 12.84 16.35
C ALA A 226 -1.41 11.45 15.90
N THR A 227 -1.11 11.09 14.65
CA THR A 227 -1.43 9.78 14.06
C THR A 227 -0.68 8.66 14.77
N ARG A 228 0.62 8.85 15.04
CA ARG A 228 1.45 7.93 15.84
C ARG A 228 0.84 7.72 17.22
N ARG A 229 0.53 8.80 17.92
CA ARG A 229 -0.08 8.74 19.26
C ARG A 229 -1.39 7.95 19.25
N ALA A 230 -2.27 8.18 18.27
CA ALA A 230 -3.54 7.47 18.18
C ALA A 230 -3.33 5.96 17.92
N PHE A 231 -2.58 5.60 16.88
CA PHE A 231 -2.39 4.18 16.53
C PHE A 231 -1.65 3.40 17.62
N THR A 232 -0.57 3.94 18.19
CA THR A 232 0.15 3.23 19.26
C THR A 232 -0.72 3.06 20.51
N HIS A 233 -1.53 4.07 20.85
CA HIS A 233 -2.44 3.99 21.98
C HIS A 233 -3.52 2.91 21.81
N TYR A 234 -4.20 2.90 20.67
CA TYR A 234 -5.36 2.03 20.44
C TYR A 234 -4.95 0.59 20.12
N LEU A 235 -3.95 0.38 19.26
CA LEU A 235 -3.50 -0.98 18.92
C LEU A 235 -2.94 -1.70 20.15
N ALA A 236 -2.24 -0.99 21.05
CA ALA A 236 -1.77 -1.57 22.31
C ALA A 236 -2.91 -1.96 23.28
N ARG A 237 -4.11 -1.41 23.08
CA ARG A 237 -5.33 -1.73 23.86
C ARG A 237 -6.22 -2.75 23.16
N GLY A 238 -5.70 -3.42 22.13
CA GLY A 238 -6.42 -4.44 21.40
C GLY A 238 -7.44 -3.91 20.40
N PHE A 239 -7.46 -2.61 20.10
CA PHE A 239 -8.26 -2.13 18.98
C PHE A 239 -7.67 -2.63 17.66
N CYS A 240 -8.53 -2.87 16.67
CA CYS A 240 -8.12 -3.20 15.31
C CYS A 240 -8.71 -2.20 14.32
N VAL A 241 -8.02 -1.98 13.19
CA VAL A 241 -8.53 -1.14 12.11
C VAL A 241 -9.60 -1.91 11.34
N ALA A 242 -10.85 -1.49 11.50
CA ALA A 242 -12.02 -2.09 10.86
C ALA A 242 -12.21 -1.62 9.41
N GLY A 243 -11.70 -0.43 9.06
CA GLY A 243 -11.70 0.05 7.68
C GLY A 243 -11.33 1.52 7.53
N PHE A 244 -11.60 2.07 6.34
CA PHE A 244 -11.30 3.47 6.02
C PHE A 244 -12.52 4.18 5.44
N ARG A 245 -12.85 5.36 5.96
CA ARG A 245 -13.91 6.21 5.45
C ARG A 245 -13.31 7.37 4.67
N ARG A 246 -13.68 7.44 3.38
CA ARG A 246 -13.45 8.64 2.57
C ARG A 246 -14.40 9.75 3.03
N GLY A 247 -13.99 11.00 2.88
CA GLY A 247 -14.73 12.17 3.33
C GLY A 247 -13.78 13.34 3.55
N ASP A 248 -14.28 14.37 4.23
CA ASP A 248 -13.47 15.52 4.66
C ASP A 248 -13.69 15.79 6.16
N PRO A 249 -12.73 15.46 7.05
CA PRO A 249 -11.48 14.74 6.73
C PRO A 249 -11.72 13.24 6.48
N PRO A 250 -10.86 12.56 5.69
CA PRO A 250 -10.86 11.11 5.65
C PRO A 250 -10.34 10.52 6.97
N LEU A 251 -10.76 9.30 7.31
CA LEU A 251 -10.41 8.68 8.59
C LEU A 251 -10.35 7.15 8.55
N TYR A 252 -9.51 6.58 9.40
CA TYR A 252 -9.55 5.16 9.77
C TYR A 252 -10.62 4.93 10.83
N VAL A 253 -11.31 3.80 10.78
CA VAL A 253 -12.20 3.36 11.87
C VAL A 253 -11.52 2.24 12.63
N LEU A 254 -11.35 2.42 13.94
CA LEU A 254 -10.81 1.45 14.86
C LEU A 254 -11.90 0.94 15.78
N GLU A 255 -11.96 -0.36 16.02
CA GLU A 255 -12.94 -1.00 16.91
C GLU A 255 -12.19 -1.87 17.91
N SER A 256 -12.74 -2.03 19.12
CA SER A 256 -12.18 -2.96 20.11
C SER A 256 -12.13 -4.37 19.52
N GLY A 257 -10.96 -4.99 19.52
CA GLY A 257 -10.79 -6.37 19.07
C GLY A 257 -11.64 -7.31 19.92
N THR A 258 -12.36 -8.21 19.26
CA THR A 258 -13.05 -9.34 19.89
C THR A 258 -12.08 -10.36 20.45
#